data_AF-A0A496SGL1-F1
#
_entry.id   AF-A0A496SGL1-F1
#
_cell.length_a   1.000
_cell.length_b   1.000
_cell.length_c   1.000
_cell.angle_alpha   90.00
_cell.angle_beta   90.00
_cell.angle_gamma   90.00
#
_symmetry.space_group_name_H-M   'P 1'
#
loop_
_entity.id
_entity.type
_entity.pdbx_description
1 polymer ?
#
loop_
_entity_poly.entity_id
_entity_poly.type
_entity_poly.pdbx_seq_one_letter_code
_entity_poly.pdbx_strand_id
1 'polypeptide(L)'
;INLPVRPPAEPWVRVPDEDALVRAQVLLGAELLPHEEEGEFGVEGFPSPVDAILHIIRRHPMRERHILETLSHLSPDEISEGLDSLVKSGRAKRITYQGQTFYAYVEGRYGG
;
A
#
# COMPACT_ATOMS: atom_id res chain seq x y z
N ILE A 1 -5.12 15.88 11.59
CA ILE A 1 -5.56 15.80 10.18
C ILE A 1 -4.89 14.57 9.57
N ASN A 2 -5.70 13.57 9.19
CA ASN A 2 -5.22 12.35 8.55
C ASN A 2 -5.25 12.53 7.02
N LEU A 3 -4.23 12.04 6.32
CA LEU A 3 -4.10 12.12 4.87
C LEU A 3 -4.00 10.70 4.28
N PRO A 4 -4.51 10.47 3.07
CA PRO A 4 -4.38 9.18 2.41
C PRO A 4 -2.92 8.88 2.08
N VAL A 5 -2.30 8.01 2.88
CA VAL A 5 -0.93 7.49 2.70
C VAL A 5 -0.86 6.27 1.77
N ARG A 6 -2.00 5.75 1.33
CA ARG A 6 -2.15 4.69 0.33
C ARG A 6 -2.93 5.23 -0.87
N PRO A 7 -2.82 4.61 -2.06
CA PRO A 7 -3.71 4.93 -3.17
C PRO A 7 -5.17 4.83 -2.70
N PRO A 8 -6.00 5.87 -2.89
CA PRO A 8 -7.41 5.80 -2.56
C PRO A 8 -8.15 4.84 -3.50
N ALA A 9 -9.22 4.22 -3.00
CA ALA A 9 -10.08 3.38 -3.84
C ALA A 9 -10.92 4.23 -4.80
N GLU A 10 -11.28 5.44 -4.37
CA GLU A 10 -12.03 6.41 -5.14
C GLU A 10 -11.07 7.34 -5.91
N PRO A 11 -11.10 7.37 -7.25
CA PRO A 11 -10.13 8.12 -8.06
C PRO A 11 -10.24 9.64 -7.94
N TRP A 12 -11.37 10.14 -7.41
CA TRP A 12 -11.59 11.56 -7.18
C TRP A 12 -10.98 12.07 -5.87
N VAL A 13 -10.54 11.17 -4.97
CA VAL A 13 -9.90 11.56 -3.71
C VAL A 13 -8.50 12.08 -4.00
N ARG A 14 -8.23 13.30 -3.54
CA ARG A 14 -6.93 13.97 -3.67
C ARG A 14 -6.50 14.54 -2.33
N VAL A 15 -5.20 14.58 -2.11
CA VAL A 15 -4.62 15.29 -0.97
C VAL A 15 -4.90 16.79 -1.16
N PRO A 16 -5.43 17.49 -0.14
CA PRO A 16 -5.61 18.93 -0.19
C PRO A 16 -4.28 19.68 -0.40
N ASP A 17 -4.35 20.91 -0.93
CA ASP A 17 -3.17 21.77 -1.03
C ASP A 17 -2.63 22.19 0.35
N GLU A 18 -1.36 22.60 0.38
CA GLU A 18 -0.65 22.96 1.62
C GLU A 18 -1.35 24.11 2.36
N ASP A 19 -1.83 25.13 1.65
CA ASP A 19 -2.55 26.25 2.26
C ASP A 19 -3.84 25.79 2.95
N ALA A 20 -4.57 24.84 2.37
CA ALA A 20 -5.76 24.25 2.97
C ALA A 20 -5.42 23.44 4.22
N LEU A 21 -4.30 22.70 4.20
CA LEU A 21 -3.82 21.97 5.37
C LEU A 21 -3.43 22.93 6.50
N VAL A 22 -2.65 23.97 6.21
CA VAL A 22 -2.25 24.99 7.19
C VAL A 22 -3.48 25.68 7.78
N ARG A 23 -4.44 26.09 6.95
CA ARG A 23 -5.71 26.68 7.43
C ARG A 23 -6.45 25.72 8.37
N ALA A 24 -6.54 24.44 8.02
CA ALA A 24 -7.20 23.45 8.84
C ALA A 24 -6.46 23.22 10.18
N GLN A 25 -5.13 23.22 10.20
CA GLN A 25 -4.36 23.10 11.45
C GLN A 25 -4.63 24.27 12.39
N VAL A 26 -4.65 25.51 11.87
CA VAL A 26 -4.92 26.72 12.67
C VAL A 26 -6.35 26.75 13.18
N LEU A 27 -7.32 26.50 12.30
CA LEU A 27 -8.75 26.59 12.65
C LEU A 27 -9.19 25.50 13.61
N LEU A 28 -8.64 24.28 13.46
CA LEU A 28 -9.03 23.13 14.27
C LEU A 28 -8.09 22.89 15.47
N GLY A 29 -6.99 23.66 15.59
CA GLY A 29 -5.94 23.40 16.59
C GLY A 29 -5.36 22.00 16.47
N ALA A 30 -5.22 21.48 15.25
CA ALA A 30 -4.90 20.08 14.98
C ALA A 30 -3.54 19.91 14.29
N GLU A 31 -2.91 18.75 14.51
CA GLU A 31 -1.64 18.39 13.86
C GLU A 31 -1.85 17.48 12.66
N LEU A 32 -0.93 17.49 11.69
CA LEU A 32 -0.91 16.53 10.58
C LEU A 32 -0.39 15.18 11.09
N LEU A 33 -1.08 14.09 10.74
CA LEU A 33 -0.67 12.73 11.04
C LEU A 33 -0.44 11.94 9.75
N PRO A 34 0.64 12.22 8.98
CA PRO A 34 0.95 11.48 7.76
C PRO A 34 1.71 10.19 8.08
N HIS A 35 1.24 9.44 9.10
CA HIS A 35 1.99 8.29 9.57
C HIS A 35 1.84 7.16 8.55
N GLU A 36 2.98 6.64 8.11
CA GLU A 36 3.02 5.41 7.35
C GLU A 36 2.57 4.26 8.25
N GLU A 37 2.07 3.18 7.67
CA GLU A 37 1.66 2.04 8.48
C GLU A 37 2.90 1.36 9.08
N GLU A 38 3.04 1.40 10.39
CA GLU A 38 4.04 0.63 11.12
C GLU A 38 3.40 -0.66 11.63
N GLY A 39 3.95 -1.81 11.28
CA GLY A 39 3.45 -3.11 11.75
C GLY A 39 3.97 -4.30 10.96
N GLU A 40 4.23 -5.40 11.65
CA GLU A 40 4.54 -6.69 11.02
C GLU A 40 3.24 -7.34 10.54
N PHE A 41 3.20 -7.71 9.26
CA PHE A 41 2.09 -8.48 8.72
C PHE A 41 2.35 -9.97 8.98
N GLY A 42 1.49 -10.61 9.78
CA GLY A 42 1.58 -12.04 10.03
C GLY A 42 1.37 -12.83 8.75
N VAL A 43 2.43 -13.49 8.27
CA VAL A 43 2.38 -14.45 7.15
C VAL A 43 2.18 -15.90 7.62
N GLU A 44 2.15 -16.10 8.94
CA GLU A 44 1.94 -17.41 9.55
C GLU A 44 0.56 -17.99 9.21
N GLY A 45 0.52 -19.29 8.87
CA GLY A 45 -0.72 -20.00 8.55
C GLY A 45 -1.15 -19.93 7.08
N PHE A 46 -0.41 -19.23 6.21
CA PHE A 46 -0.64 -19.27 4.76
C PHE A 46 0.21 -20.35 4.07
N PRO A 47 -0.27 -20.94 2.94
CA PRO A 47 0.48 -21.92 2.18
C PRO A 47 1.81 -21.40 1.63
N SER A 48 1.88 -20.10 1.33
CA SER A 48 3.10 -19.40 0.95
C SER A 48 3.07 -17.96 1.44
N PRO A 49 4.23 -17.32 1.67
CA PRO A 49 4.27 -15.91 2.05
C PRO A 49 3.69 -15.00 0.94
N VAL A 50 3.83 -15.40 -0.33
CA VAL A 50 3.22 -14.71 -1.48
C VAL A 50 1.69 -14.77 -1.46
N ASP A 51 1.10 -15.90 -1.03
CA ASP A 51 -0.35 -16.01 -0.84
C ASP A 51 -0.85 -15.14 0.33
N ALA A 52 -0.05 -14.99 1.39
CA ALA A 52 -0.35 -14.06 2.48
C ALA A 52 -0.41 -12.61 1.96
N ILE A 53 0.59 -12.19 1.15
CA ILE A 53 0.58 -10.88 0.50
C ILE A 53 -0.65 -10.71 -0.38
N LEU A 54 -1.00 -11.72 -1.18
CA LEU A 54 -2.20 -11.66 -2.02
C LEU A 54 -3.48 -11.46 -1.18
N HIS A 55 -3.59 -12.13 -0.04
CA HIS A 55 -4.71 -11.98 0.89
C HIS A 55 -4.78 -10.57 1.48
N ILE A 56 -3.64 -9.96 1.79
CA ILE A 56 -3.55 -8.58 2.29
C ILE A 56 -3.97 -7.59 1.19
N ILE A 57 -3.42 -7.71 -0.02
CA ILE A 57 -3.66 -6.75 -1.11
C ILE A 57 -5.08 -6.80 -1.69
N ARG A 58 -5.86 -7.84 -1.38
CA ARG A 58 -7.31 -7.90 -1.65
C ARG A 58 -8.11 -6.88 -0.84
N ARG A 59 -7.63 -6.51 0.35
CA ARG A 59 -8.29 -5.53 1.22
C ARG A 59 -7.81 -4.12 0.94
N HIS A 60 -6.50 -3.94 0.73
CA HIS A 60 -5.89 -2.62 0.51
C HIS A 60 -4.52 -2.75 -0.19
N PRO A 61 -4.11 -1.78 -1.02
CA PRO A 61 -2.78 -1.82 -1.64
C PRO A 61 -1.66 -1.85 -0.59
N MET A 62 -0.62 -2.64 -0.85
CA MET A 62 0.55 -2.76 0.01
C MET A 62 1.78 -2.17 -0.67
N ARG A 63 2.61 -1.44 0.08
CA ARG A 63 3.86 -0.85 -0.42
C ARG A 63 4.89 -1.93 -0.66
N GLU A 64 5.66 -1.80 -1.74
CA GLU A 64 6.75 -2.73 -2.06
C GLU A 64 7.75 -2.88 -0.91
N ARG A 65 8.18 -1.76 -0.32
CA ARG A 65 9.10 -1.79 0.84
C ARG A 65 8.54 -2.58 2.03
N HIS A 66 7.25 -2.45 2.34
CA HIS A 66 6.62 -3.23 3.42
C HIS A 66 6.54 -4.71 3.08
N ILE A 67 6.34 -5.07 1.81
CA ILE A 67 6.34 -6.47 1.39
C ILE A 67 7.74 -7.06 1.62
N LEU A 68 8.79 -6.34 1.23
CA LEU A 68 10.18 -6.77 1.45
C LEU A 68 10.52 -6.90 2.93
N GLU A 69 10.08 -5.95 3.77
CA GLU A 69 10.26 -6.01 5.23
C GLU A 69 9.52 -7.21 5.85
N THR A 70 8.25 -7.40 5.48
CA THR A 70 7.39 -8.51 5.95
C THR A 70 7.99 -9.87 5.57
N LEU A 71 8.58 -9.95 4.38
CA LEU A 71 9.15 -11.17 3.82
C LEU A 71 10.67 -11.22 3.96
N SER A 72 11.25 -10.47 4.89
CA SER A 72 12.70 -10.35 5.07
C SER A 72 13.43 -11.66 5.38
N HIS A 73 12.70 -12.72 5.72
CA HIS A 73 13.22 -14.08 5.88
C HIS A 73 13.47 -14.81 4.53
N LEU A 74 12.92 -14.31 3.42
CA LEU A 74 13.17 -14.77 2.06
C LEU A 74 14.20 -13.88 1.36
N SER A 75 14.79 -14.38 0.27
CA SER A 75 15.64 -13.52 -0.55
C SER A 75 14.82 -12.49 -1.34
N PRO A 76 15.36 -11.28 -1.59
CA PRO A 76 14.70 -10.27 -2.43
C PRO A 76 14.32 -10.77 -3.83
N ASP A 77 15.12 -11.68 -4.39
CA ASP A 77 14.86 -12.29 -5.71
C ASP A 77 13.62 -13.18 -5.68
N GLU A 78 13.49 -14.06 -4.67
CA GLU A 78 12.31 -14.92 -4.49
C GLU A 78 11.03 -14.09 -4.31
N ILE A 79 11.12 -12.99 -3.55
CA ILE A 79 9.98 -12.07 -3.34
C ILE A 79 9.60 -11.40 -4.67
N SER A 80 10.58 -10.91 -5.41
CA SER A 80 10.38 -10.23 -6.69
C SER A 80 9.78 -11.17 -7.73
N GLU A 81 10.28 -12.40 -7.83
CA GLU A 81 9.73 -13.43 -8.72
C GLU A 81 8.29 -13.79 -8.35
N GLY A 82 7.99 -13.92 -7.05
CA GLY A 82 6.63 -14.16 -6.55
C GLY A 82 5.66 -13.04 -6.91
N LEU A 83 6.07 -11.78 -6.71
CA LEU A 83 5.27 -10.62 -7.06
C LEU A 83 5.05 -10.50 -8.57
N ASP A 84 6.09 -10.70 -9.37
CA ASP A 84 5.99 -10.70 -10.83
C ASP A 84 5.09 -11.83 -11.34
N SER A 85 5.13 -13.01 -10.72
CA SER A 85 4.22 -14.12 -11.02
C SER A 85 2.76 -13.75 -10.71
N LEU A 86 2.49 -13.08 -9.60
CA LEU A 86 1.15 -12.56 -9.27
C LEU A 86 0.66 -11.51 -10.28
N VAL A 87 1.56 -10.65 -10.77
CA VAL A 87 1.23 -9.65 -11.79
C VAL A 87 0.97 -10.32 -13.14
N LYS A 88 1.84 -11.23 -13.59
CA LYS A 88 1.69 -11.96 -14.86
C LYS A 88 0.45 -12.86 -14.88
N SER A 89 0.11 -13.47 -13.76
CA SER A 89 -1.11 -14.28 -13.61
C SER A 89 -2.39 -13.45 -13.47
N GLY A 90 -2.27 -12.11 -13.47
CA GLY A 90 -3.41 -11.21 -13.33
C GLY A 90 -4.05 -11.24 -11.95
N ARG A 91 -3.37 -11.71 -10.91
CA ARG A 91 -3.88 -11.69 -9.53
C ARG A 91 -3.55 -10.38 -8.81
N ALA A 92 -2.47 -9.72 -9.22
CA ALA A 92 -2.06 -8.42 -8.68
C ALA A 92 -1.74 -7.43 -9.81
N LYS A 93 -1.67 -6.15 -9.48
CA LYS A 93 -1.19 -5.07 -10.36
C LYS A 93 -0.28 -4.12 -9.58
N ARG A 94 0.70 -3.56 -10.29
CA ARG A 94 1.62 -2.55 -9.75
C ARG A 94 1.02 -1.15 -9.98
N ILE A 95 0.99 -0.32 -8.95
CA ILE A 95 0.48 1.05 -8.96
C ILE A 95 1.57 1.96 -8.43
N THR A 96 1.76 3.12 -9.07
CA THR A 96 2.64 4.18 -8.54
C THR A 96 1.78 5.26 -7.90
N TYR A 97 2.05 5.60 -6.64
CA TYR A 97 1.36 6.66 -5.92
C TYR A 97 2.34 7.43 -5.05
N GLN A 98 2.35 8.76 -5.18
CA GLN A 98 3.29 9.66 -4.48
C GLN A 98 4.77 9.21 -4.61
N GLY A 99 5.17 8.75 -5.80
CA GLY A 99 6.54 8.29 -6.07
C GLY A 99 6.90 6.93 -5.47
N GLN A 100 5.96 6.22 -4.85
CA GLN A 100 6.16 4.90 -4.27
C GLN A 100 5.41 3.82 -5.05
N THR A 101 5.98 2.61 -5.07
CA THR A 101 5.37 1.42 -5.68
C THR A 101 4.45 0.71 -4.70
N PHE A 102 3.23 0.42 -5.13
CA PHE A 102 2.24 -0.38 -4.43
C PHE A 102 1.83 -1.58 -5.28
N TYR A 103 1.52 -2.69 -4.61
CA TYR A 103 0.84 -3.84 -5.19
C TYR A 103 -0.60 -3.85 -4.72
N ALA A 104 -1.54 -3.97 -5.65
CA ALA A 104 -2.97 -4.06 -5.39
C ALA A 104 -3.56 -5.29 -6.07
N TYR A 105 -4.65 -5.82 -5.54
CA TYR A 105 -5.42 -6.85 -6.23
C TYR A 105 -6.00 -6.32 -7.55
N VAL A 106 -5.98 -7.13 -8.61
CA VAL A 106 -6.33 -6.66 -9.98
C VAL A 106 -7.75 -6.10 -10.05
N GLU A 107 -8.71 -6.77 -9.40
CA GLU A 107 -10.12 -6.38 -9.38
C GLU A 107 -10.41 -5.29 -8.33
N GLY A 108 -9.38 -4.88 -7.58
CA GLY A 108 -9.46 -3.75 -6.67
C GLY A 108 -9.63 -2.44 -7.43
N ARG A 109 -10.40 -1.50 -6.83
CA ARG A 109 -10.71 -0.18 -7.40
C ARG A 109 -9.52 0.79 -7.47
N TYR A 110 -8.34 0.36 -7.04
CA TYR A 110 -7.14 1.19 -6.93
C TYR A 110 -6.39 1.31 -8.27
N GLY A 111 -5.80 2.48 -8.55
CA GLY A 111 -4.88 2.67 -9.67
C GLY A 111 -5.53 2.86 -11.05
N GLY A 112 -6.63 3.61 -11.11
CA GLY A 112 -7.23 4.08 -12.36
C GLY A 112 -6.52 5.32 -12.92
#